data_AF-A0A7Y4UE65-F1
#
_entry.id   AF-A0A7Y4UE65-F1
#
_cell.length_a   1.000
_cell.length_b   1.000
_cell.length_c   1.000
_cell.angle_alpha   90.00
_cell.angle_beta   90.00
_cell.angle_gamma   90.00
#
_symmetry.space_group_name_H-M   'P 1'
#
loop_
_entity.id
_entity.type
_entity.pdbx_description
1 polymer ?
#
loop_
_entity_poly.entity_id
_entity_poly.type
_entity_poly.pdbx_seq_one_letter_code
_entity_poly.pdbx_strand_id
1 'polypeptide(L)'
;MLETYYGTLHNNNTLEWSTETSPDLAGNESVQVMVTLLQKDTQEPSGEAMADAMRAIAAMPNRTIIEDPSAWQREIRQDRPLPGRE
;
A
#
# COMPACT_ATOMS: atom_id res chain seq x y z
N MET A 1 9.96 18.92 17.88
CA MET A 1 9.12 17.83 17.35
C MET A 1 9.09 18.02 15.84
N LEU A 2 9.27 16.96 15.04
CA LEU A 2 9.21 17.06 13.58
C LEU A 2 7.78 16.72 13.14
N GLU A 3 7.12 17.67 12.48
CA GLU A 3 5.82 17.43 11.85
C GLU A 3 6.03 17.09 10.38
N THR A 4 5.30 16.10 9.90
CA THR A 4 5.41 15.63 8.51
C THR A 4 4.20 16.10 7.74
N TYR A 5 4.47 16.81 6.64
CA TYR A 5 3.47 17.36 5.74
C TYR A 5 3.67 16.74 4.35
N TYR A 6 2.57 16.42 3.68
CA TYR A 6 2.60 15.86 2.33
C TYR A 6 2.42 16.97 1.29
N GLY A 7 3.17 16.89 0.21
CA GLY A 7 3.07 17.83 -0.90
C GLY A 7 3.65 17.25 -2.18
N THR A 8 3.36 17.92 -3.28
CA THR A 8 3.90 17.60 -4.61
C THR A 8 5.00 18.59 -4.94
N LEU A 9 6.20 18.08 -5.23
CA LEU A 9 7.30 18.90 -5.75
C LEU A 9 7.21 18.95 -7.28
N HIS A 10 6.93 20.13 -7.81
CA HIS A 10 6.85 20.37 -9.25
C HIS A 10 8.25 20.54 -9.86
N ASN A 11 8.37 20.32 -11.18
CA ASN A 11 9.64 20.41 -11.91
C ASN A 11 10.29 21.81 -11.88
N ASN A 12 9.53 22.85 -11.52
CA ASN A 12 10.01 24.21 -11.32
C ASN A 12 10.52 24.47 -9.87
N ASN A 13 10.74 23.41 -9.10
CA ASN A 13 11.12 23.45 -7.68
C ASN A 13 10.10 24.14 -6.76
N THR A 14 8.83 24.19 -7.17
CA THR A 14 7.74 24.68 -6.32
C THR A 14 7.12 23.51 -5.57
N LEU A 15 7.03 23.61 -4.25
CA LEU A 15 6.33 22.63 -3.41
C LEU A 15 4.88 23.08 -3.19
N GLU A 16 3.93 22.25 -3.61
CA GLU A 16 2.51 22.46 -3.37
C GLU A 16 2.04 21.49 -2.27
N TRP A 17 1.55 22.02 -1.15
CA TRP A 17 1.05 21.21 -0.05
C TRP A 17 -0.26 20.52 -0.43
N SER A 18 -0.46 19.29 0.07
CA SER A 18 -1.78 18.66 0.04
C SER A 18 -2.76 19.52 0.84
N THR A 19 -3.94 19.78 0.29
CA THR A 19 -4.95 20.69 0.86
C THR A 19 -5.43 20.30 2.27
N GLU A 20 -5.25 19.04 2.67
CA GLU A 20 -5.65 18.54 3.99
C GLU A 20 -4.55 18.66 5.06
N THR A 21 -3.29 18.77 4.64
CA THR A 21 -2.11 18.78 5.52
C THR A 21 -1.13 19.86 5.06
N SER A 22 -1.58 21.11 5.04
CA SER A 22 -0.70 22.26 4.88
C SER A 22 -0.26 22.75 6.27
N PRO A 23 1.00 23.17 6.43
CA PRO A 23 1.42 23.86 7.65
C PRO A 23 0.66 25.19 7.78
N ASP A 24 0.24 25.51 9.00
CA ASP A 24 -0.39 26.80 9.32
C ASP A 24 0.69 27.87 9.47
N LEU A 25 1.06 28.46 8.33
CA LEU A 25 2.06 29.51 8.27
C LEU A 25 1.35 30.87 8.21
N ALA A 26 1.53 31.70 9.24
CA ALA A 26 1.12 33.10 9.18
C ALA A 26 1.91 33.78 8.04
N GLY A 27 1.21 34.52 7.16
CA GLY A 27 1.64 34.86 5.79
C GLY A 27 2.99 35.58 5.56
N ASN A 28 3.77 35.87 6.61
CA ASN A 28 5.12 36.45 6.52
C ASN A 28 6.22 35.58 7.14
N GLU A 29 5.91 34.36 7.61
CA GLU A 29 6.90 33.48 8.24
C GLU A 29 7.55 32.54 7.22
N SER A 30 8.89 32.60 7.15
CA SER A 30 9.70 31.63 6.41
C SER A 30 10.09 30.48 7.32
N VAL A 31 9.75 29.25 6.93
CA VAL A 31 10.09 28.04 7.71
C VAL A 31 11.07 27.18 6.91
N GLN A 32 12.11 26.68 7.59
CA GLN A 32 13.05 25.73 7.02
C GLN A 32 12.39 24.35 6.93
N VAL A 33 12.41 23.75 5.74
CA VAL A 33 11.83 22.41 5.50
C VAL A 33 12.90 21.40 5.09
N MET A 34 12.73 20.16 5.52
CA MET A 34 13.48 19.00 5.04
C MET A 34 12.58 18.21 4.10
N VAL A 35 12.99 18.06 2.84
CA VAL A 35 12.18 17.37 1.83
C VAL A 35 12.74 15.96 1.62
N THR A 36 11.90 14.95 1.83
CA THR A 36 12.19 13.56 1.48
C THR A 36 11.33 13.17 0.30
N LEU A 37 11.95 12.74 -0.80
CA LEU A 37 11.23 12.31 -2.00
C LEU A 37 10.69 10.90 -1.78
N LEU A 38 9.37 10.75 -1.88
CA LEU A 38 8.73 9.44 -1.90
C LEU A 38 9.01 8.79 -3.26
N GLN A 39 9.80 7.72 -3.28
CA GLN A 39 9.90 6.90 -4.47
C GLN A 39 8.54 6.25 -4.68
N LYS A 40 7.89 6.58 -5.80
CA LYS A 40 6.78 5.78 -6.29
C LYS A 40 7.41 4.46 -6.73
N ASP A 41 7.02 3.35 -6.11
CA ASP A 41 7.43 2.04 -6.59
C ASP A 41 6.99 1.93 -8.06
N THR A 42 7.95 2.10 -8.96
CA THR A 42 7.78 2.03 -10.41
C THR A 42 7.83 0.60 -10.90
N GLN A 43 7.87 -0.38 -9.99
CA GLN A 43 7.64 -1.76 -10.38
C GLN A 43 6.17 -1.91 -10.76
N GLU A 44 5.90 -1.72 -12.05
CA GLU A 44 4.74 -2.36 -12.65
C GLU A 44 4.78 -3.83 -12.23
N PRO A 45 3.65 -4.40 -11.79
CA PRO A 45 3.60 -5.79 -11.37
C PRO A 45 4.05 -6.68 -12.54
N SER A 46 5.29 -7.14 -12.47
CA SER A 46 5.84 -8.09 -13.43
C SER A 46 5.26 -9.47 -13.13
N GLY A 47 4.69 -10.11 -14.15
CA GLY A 47 4.24 -11.50 -14.03
C GLY A 47 5.37 -12.44 -13.61
N GLU A 48 6.61 -12.11 -13.93
CA GLU A 48 7.80 -12.85 -13.49
C GLU A 48 8.02 -12.71 -11.99
N ALA A 49 7.95 -11.49 -11.44
CA ALA A 49 8.08 -11.24 -10.00
C ALA A 49 6.99 -11.96 -9.20
N MET A 50 5.76 -12.00 -9.73
CA MET A 50 4.66 -12.78 -9.15
C MET A 50 4.96 -14.28 -9.19
N ALA A 51 5.42 -14.81 -10.32
CA ALA A 51 5.76 -16.23 -10.45
C ALA A 51 6.92 -16.64 -9.52
N ASP A 52 7.91 -15.77 -9.34
CA ASP A 52 9.00 -15.97 -8.37
C ASP A 52 8.48 -16.01 -6.94
N ALA A 53 7.62 -15.08 -6.56
CA ALA A 53 6.99 -15.08 -5.24
C ALA A 53 6.19 -16.36 -4.98
N MET A 54 5.41 -16.83 -5.97
CA MET A 54 4.68 -18.09 -5.86
C MET A 54 5.59 -19.30 -5.70
N ARG A 55 6.72 -19.35 -6.43
CA ARG A 55 7.74 -20.40 -6.28
C ARG A 55 8.35 -20.38 -4.87
N ALA A 56 8.67 -19.21 -4.35
CA ALA A 56 9.21 -19.07 -3.01
C ALA A 56 8.23 -19.58 -1.94
N ILE A 57 6.95 -19.23 -2.06
CA ILE A 57 5.89 -19.72 -1.16
C ILE A 57 5.76 -21.25 -1.24
N ALA A 58 5.74 -21.82 -2.44
CA ALA A 58 5.62 -23.26 -2.63
C ALA A 58 6.81 -24.05 -2.02
N ALA A 59 8.00 -23.44 -2.00
CA ALA A 59 9.22 -24.02 -1.43
C ALA A 59 9.30 -23.92 0.10
N MET A 60 8.39 -23.20 0.77
CA MET A 60 8.44 -23.04 2.23
C MET A 60 8.21 -24.39 2.94
N PRO A 61 9.02 -24.71 3.98
CA PRO A 61 8.94 -25.99 4.69
C PRO A 61 7.67 -26.13 5.54
N ASN A 62 7.06 -25.02 5.97
CA ASN A 62 5.90 -24.99 6.87
C ASN A 62 4.58 -24.83 6.10
N ARG A 63 4.38 -25.59 5.02
CA ARG A 63 3.13 -25.57 4.27
C ARG A 63 2.13 -26.58 4.84
N THR A 64 0.90 -26.13 5.08
CA THR A 64 -0.22 -27.04 5.31
C THR A 64 -0.57 -27.71 3.99
N ILE A 65 -0.32 -29.01 3.89
CA ILE A 65 -0.79 -29.81 2.75
C ILE A 65 -2.28 -30.06 2.98
N ILE A 66 -3.10 -29.49 2.11
CA ILE A 66 -4.54 -29.71 2.12
C ILE A 66 -4.83 -30.83 1.11
N GLU A 67 -5.19 -32.01 1.61
CA GLU A 67 -5.40 -33.21 0.78
C GLU A 67 -6.56 -33.06 -0.20
N ASP A 68 -7.67 -32.46 0.25
CA ASP A 68 -8.80 -32.05 -0.60
C ASP A 68 -9.04 -30.54 -0.42
N PRO A 69 -8.46 -29.70 -1.29
CA PRO A 69 -8.65 -28.26 -1.25
C PRO A 69 -10.12 -27.85 -1.38
N SER A 70 -10.94 -28.63 -2.08
CA SER A 70 -12.36 -28.33 -2.29
C SER A 70 -13.17 -28.62 -1.04
N ALA A 71 -12.93 -29.73 -0.35
CA ALA A 71 -13.55 -30.03 0.94
C ALA A 71 -13.14 -29.00 2.01
N TRP A 72 -11.84 -28.71 2.12
CA TRP A 72 -11.34 -27.68 3.03
C TRP A 72 -11.95 -26.31 2.76
N GLN A 73 -12.06 -25.90 1.48
CA GLN A 73 -12.66 -24.63 1.14
C GLN A 73 -14.15 -24.57 1.52
N ARG A 74 -14.91 -25.67 1.40
CA ARG A 74 -16.32 -25.74 1.85
C ARG A 74 -16.45 -25.67 3.37
N GLU A 75 -15.51 -26.25 4.11
CA GLU A 75 -15.47 -26.18 5.57
C GLU A 75 -15.16 -24.77 6.06
N ILE A 76 -14.19 -24.09 5.44
CA ILE A 76 -13.73 -22.76 5.86
C ILE A 76 -14.64 -21.64 5.32
N ARG A 77 -15.14 -21.76 4.09
CA ARG A 77 -16.12 -20.81 3.55
C ARG A 77 -17.49 -21.16 4.08
N GLN A 78 -17.79 -20.65 5.27
CA GLN A 78 -19.16 -20.55 5.72
C GLN A 78 -19.95 -19.72 4.71
N ASP A 79 -21.15 -20.19 4.35
CA ASP A 79 -22.07 -19.45 3.50
C ASP A 79 -22.31 -18.08 4.13
N ARG A 80 -21.80 -17.05 3.46
CA ARG A 80 -22.05 -15.67 3.87
C ARG A 80 -23.45 -15.33 3.39
N PRO A 81 -24.37 -14.88 4.25
CA PRO A 81 -25.70 -14.48 3.82
C PRO A 81 -25.55 -13.43 2.74
N LEU A 82 -26.30 -13.60 1.64
CA LEU A 82 -26.30 -12.62 0.56
C LEU A 82 -26.93 -11.33 1.11
N PRO A 83 -26.25 -10.16 1.00
CA PRO A 83 -26.86 -8.90 1.39
C PRO A 83 -28.15 -8.69 0.60
N GLY A 84 -29.29 -8.54 1.29
CA GLY A 84 -30.58 -8.25 0.68
C GLY A 84 -31.42 -9.45 0.24
N ARG A 85 -31.14 -10.67 0.73
CA ARG A 85 -32.10 -11.78 0.69
C ARG A 85 -32.53 -12.14 2.11
N GLU A 86 -33.73 -11.70 2.50
CA GLU A 86 -34.55 -12.43 3.49
C GLU A 86 -35.25 -13.61 2.80
#